data_AF-M3FZ52-F1
#
_entry.id   AF-M3FZ52-F1
#
_cell.length_a   1.000
_cell.length_b   1.000
_cell.length_c   1.000
_cell.angle_alpha   90.00
_cell.angle_beta   90.00
_cell.angle_gamma   90.00
#
_symmetry.space_group_name_H-M   'P 1'
#
loop_
_entity.id
_entity.type
_entity.pdbx_description
1 polymer ?
#
loop_
_entity_poly.entity_id
_entity_poly.type
_entity_poly.pdbx_seq_one_letter_code
_entity_poly.pdbx_strand_id
1 'polypeptide(L)'
;MDGSYKSFRETIEKKAETSEKTGRSHLSNRLETIYLLIEREFTAEALADAEEEKESHQNKIHEAFREGIITLTKSEFTNLTQIDRIKKEAKRVNQKLKVPISFQVQLNSLLHEGLETKNPTQIVNSHLLGADWESKTGFFWGSAKSKLKEILEGTVQTGNPNKEFKKLFTIHFETETIQLKDSKKEIPKSNFEKKKIKKSFSQKENFWEHSSGSYNWYQANQICSSRDLRLPTIEELEDSYESGETESWIENDSDKRYWSSTISVGENGAYNLDVFKGEIRWDHLSNYAGVRCLK
;
A
#
# COMPACT_ATOMS: atom_id res chain seq x y z
N MET A 1 2.98 -14.84 48.59
CA MET A 1 2.36 -14.06 47.50
C MET A 1 0.95 -13.71 47.94
N ASP A 2 0.65 -12.42 47.96
CA ASP A 2 -0.47 -11.84 48.69
C ASP A 2 -1.82 -12.09 47.98
N GLY A 3 -2.86 -12.47 48.73
CA GLY A 3 -4.15 -12.94 48.18
C GLY A 3 -4.87 -11.92 47.29
N SER A 4 -4.59 -10.63 47.51
CA SER A 4 -5.08 -9.51 46.70
C SER A 4 -4.53 -9.53 45.26
N TYR A 5 -3.25 -9.86 45.08
CA TYR A 5 -2.62 -9.93 43.75
C TYR A 5 -3.19 -11.08 42.91
N LYS A 6 -3.49 -12.22 43.55
CA LYS A 6 -4.11 -13.38 42.89
C LYS A 6 -5.52 -13.06 42.40
N SER A 7 -6.35 -12.45 43.24
CA SER A 7 -7.71 -12.02 42.91
C SER A 7 -7.76 -10.99 41.77
N PHE A 8 -6.85 -10.01 41.80
CA PHE A 8 -6.74 -9.01 40.73
C PHE A 8 -6.36 -9.65 39.39
N ARG A 9 -5.39 -10.56 39.39
CA ARG A 9 -4.97 -11.30 38.19
C ARG A 9 -6.10 -12.13 37.60
N GLU A 10 -6.81 -12.89 38.42
CA GLU A 10 -7.97 -13.69 37.97
C GLU A 10 -9.08 -12.82 37.35
N THR A 11 -9.28 -11.60 37.87
CA THR A 11 -10.23 -10.65 37.32
C THR A 11 -9.81 -10.12 35.95
N ILE A 12 -8.52 -9.81 35.77
CA ILE A 12 -7.97 -9.39 34.47
C ILE A 12 -8.09 -10.52 33.44
N GLU A 13 -7.73 -11.75 33.83
CA GLU A 13 -7.82 -12.92 32.94
C GLU A 13 -9.27 -13.17 32.47
N LYS A 14 -10.26 -13.11 33.37
CA LYS A 14 -11.68 -13.23 33.01
C LYS A 14 -12.17 -12.12 32.08
N LYS A 15 -11.73 -10.87 32.30
CA LYS A 15 -12.09 -9.74 31.43
C LYS A 15 -11.50 -9.90 30.03
N ALA A 16 -10.24 -10.32 29.95
CA ALA A 16 -9.58 -10.61 28.68
C ALA A 16 -10.29 -11.73 27.92
N GLU A 17 -10.62 -12.84 28.58
CA GLU A 17 -11.33 -13.97 27.97
C GLU A 17 -12.73 -13.56 27.47
N THR A 18 -13.46 -12.76 28.25
CA THR A 18 -14.79 -12.27 27.86
C THR A 18 -14.71 -11.33 26.66
N SER A 19 -13.72 -10.44 26.64
CA SER A 19 -13.47 -9.53 25.52
C SER A 19 -13.11 -10.31 24.26
N GLU A 20 -12.26 -11.33 24.37
CA GLU A 20 -11.89 -12.19 23.24
C GLU A 20 -13.10 -12.95 22.68
N LYS A 21 -13.91 -13.59 23.53
CA LYS A 21 -15.12 -14.30 23.10
C LYS A 21 -16.10 -13.37 22.39
N THR A 22 -16.31 -12.17 22.94
CA THR A 22 -17.22 -11.18 22.37
C THR A 22 -16.71 -10.67 21.02
N GLY A 23 -15.42 -10.37 20.92
CA GLY A 23 -14.78 -9.93 19.68
C GLY A 23 -14.84 -10.98 18.57
N ARG A 24 -14.55 -12.24 18.88
CA ARG A 24 -14.66 -13.37 17.94
C ARG A 24 -16.11 -13.59 17.47
N SER A 25 -17.07 -13.48 18.38
CA SER A 25 -18.50 -13.59 18.07
C SER A 25 -18.95 -12.48 17.13
N HIS A 26 -18.59 -11.23 17.43
CA HIS A 26 -18.89 -10.07 16.59
C HIS A 26 -18.29 -10.22 15.18
N LEU A 27 -17.01 -10.60 15.08
CA LEU A 27 -16.36 -10.86 13.79
C LEU A 27 -17.10 -11.95 13.01
N SER A 28 -17.44 -13.06 13.66
CA SER A 28 -18.12 -14.17 13.00
C SER A 28 -19.50 -13.77 12.47
N ASN A 29 -20.29 -13.04 13.27
CA ASN A 29 -21.61 -12.54 12.84
C ASN A 29 -21.51 -11.55 11.67
N ARG A 30 -20.50 -10.68 11.69
CA ARG A 30 -20.25 -9.73 10.60
C ARG A 30 -19.91 -10.46 9.31
N LEU A 31 -19.00 -11.43 9.37
CA LEU A 31 -18.62 -12.23 8.19
C LEU A 31 -19.78 -13.07 7.67
N GLU A 32 -20.62 -13.65 8.54
CA GLU A 32 -21.78 -14.42 8.09
C GLU A 32 -22.80 -13.55 7.36
N THR A 33 -23.03 -12.32 7.84
CA THR A 33 -23.85 -11.33 7.14
C THR A 33 -23.29 -11.03 5.74
N ILE A 34 -21.97 -10.90 5.62
CA ILE A 34 -21.29 -10.66 4.34
C ILE A 34 -21.45 -11.85 3.40
N TYR A 35 -21.27 -13.09 3.90
CA TYR A 35 -21.45 -14.29 3.07
C TYR A 35 -22.89 -14.45 2.59
N LEU A 36 -23.88 -14.18 3.45
CA LEU A 36 -25.29 -14.19 3.04
C LEU A 36 -25.59 -13.14 1.97
N LEU A 37 -24.99 -11.94 2.09
CA LEU A 37 -25.13 -10.90 1.07
C LEU A 37 -24.52 -11.35 -0.27
N ILE A 38 -23.30 -11.90 -0.25
CA ILE A 38 -22.64 -12.42 -1.45
C ILE A 38 -23.51 -13.49 -2.11
N GLU A 39 -24.00 -14.48 -1.37
CA GLU A 39 -24.84 -15.55 -1.95
C GLU A 39 -26.18 -15.02 -2.50
N ARG A 40 -26.79 -14.04 -1.81
CA ARG A 40 -28.04 -13.41 -2.27
C ARG A 40 -27.83 -12.68 -3.59
N GLU A 41 -26.84 -11.80 -3.67
CA GLU A 41 -26.57 -11.03 -4.89
C GLU A 41 -26.06 -11.93 -6.01
N PHE A 42 -25.27 -12.96 -5.69
CA PHE A 42 -24.81 -13.95 -6.66
C PHE A 42 -25.97 -14.76 -7.27
N THR A 43 -26.96 -15.12 -6.45
CA THR A 43 -28.18 -15.79 -6.95
C THR A 43 -29.04 -14.84 -7.78
N ALA A 44 -29.18 -13.58 -7.36
CA ALA A 44 -29.95 -12.57 -8.08
C ALA A 44 -29.34 -12.24 -9.46
N GLU A 45 -28.00 -12.13 -9.54
CA GLU A 45 -27.27 -11.94 -10.80
C GLU A 45 -27.56 -13.06 -11.80
N ALA A 46 -27.53 -14.31 -11.33
CA ALA A 46 -27.80 -15.47 -12.18
C ALA A 46 -29.25 -15.55 -12.69
N LEU A 47 -30.20 -14.93 -11.98
CA LEU A 47 -31.62 -14.87 -12.34
C LEU A 47 -32.00 -13.61 -13.13
N ALA A 48 -31.12 -12.61 -13.20
CA ALA A 48 -31.39 -11.38 -13.91
C ALA A 48 -31.41 -11.62 -15.43
N ASP A 49 -32.38 -11.02 -16.11
CA ASP A 49 -32.51 -11.10 -17.57
C ASP A 49 -31.77 -9.95 -18.26
N ALA A 50 -31.76 -8.76 -17.64
CA ALA A 50 -31.11 -7.56 -18.17
C ALA A 50 -29.63 -7.49 -17.78
N GLU A 51 -28.76 -7.07 -18.72
CA GLU A 51 -27.32 -6.96 -18.44
C GLU A 51 -27.01 -5.84 -17.42
N GLU A 52 -27.78 -4.77 -17.40
CA GLU A 52 -27.65 -3.68 -16.40
C GLU A 52 -27.95 -4.18 -14.97
N GLU A 53 -28.95 -5.04 -14.81
CA GLU A 53 -29.27 -5.67 -13.52
C GLU A 53 -28.14 -6.60 -13.08
N LYS A 54 -27.57 -7.38 -14.00
CA LYS A 54 -26.40 -8.24 -13.73
C LYS A 54 -25.22 -7.41 -13.25
N GLU A 55 -24.89 -6.33 -13.94
CA GLU A 55 -23.80 -5.43 -13.56
C GLU A 55 -24.04 -4.83 -12.16
N SER A 56 -25.27 -4.41 -11.86
CA SER A 56 -25.63 -3.92 -10.52
C SER A 56 -25.39 -4.96 -9.42
N HIS A 57 -25.78 -6.21 -9.64
CA HIS A 57 -25.55 -7.29 -8.69
C HIS A 57 -24.07 -7.65 -8.57
N GLN A 58 -23.32 -7.67 -9.67
CA GLN A 58 -21.86 -7.87 -9.65
C GLN A 58 -21.18 -6.79 -8.80
N ASN A 59 -21.54 -5.52 -8.96
CA ASN A 59 -20.99 -4.43 -8.14
C ASN A 59 -21.25 -4.63 -6.64
N LYS A 60 -22.46 -5.07 -6.26
CA LYS A 60 -22.78 -5.36 -4.85
C LYS A 60 -21.98 -6.55 -4.30
N ILE A 61 -21.72 -7.57 -5.11
CA ILE A 61 -20.86 -8.69 -4.74
C ILE A 61 -19.42 -8.18 -4.50
N HIS A 62 -18.91 -7.30 -5.36
CA HIS A 62 -17.58 -6.70 -5.20
C HIS A 62 -17.48 -5.90 -3.90
N GLU A 63 -18.50 -5.09 -3.60
CA GLU A 63 -18.56 -4.31 -2.36
C GLU A 63 -18.62 -5.20 -1.12
N ALA A 64 -19.41 -6.27 -1.15
CA ALA A 64 -19.51 -7.22 -0.04
C ALA A 64 -18.17 -7.91 0.23
N PHE A 65 -17.47 -8.37 -0.83
CA PHE A 65 -16.13 -8.93 -0.66
C PHE A 65 -15.14 -7.89 -0.14
N ARG A 66 -15.16 -6.66 -0.66
CA ARG A 66 -14.31 -5.57 -0.18
C ARG A 66 -14.52 -5.35 1.32
N GLU A 67 -15.77 -5.29 1.77
CA GLU A 67 -16.11 -5.16 3.18
C GLU A 67 -15.58 -6.35 4.01
N GLY A 68 -15.70 -7.57 3.50
CA GLY A 68 -15.19 -8.78 4.14
C GLY A 68 -13.67 -8.76 4.31
N ILE A 69 -12.95 -8.34 3.27
CA ILE A 69 -11.49 -8.19 3.29
C ILE A 69 -11.07 -7.14 4.31
N ILE A 70 -11.68 -5.94 4.31
CA ILE A 70 -11.38 -4.88 5.29
C ILE A 70 -11.64 -5.39 6.71
N THR A 71 -12.77 -6.07 6.93
CA THR A 71 -13.16 -6.61 8.24
C THR A 71 -12.13 -7.62 8.76
N LEU A 72 -11.67 -8.54 7.92
CA LEU A 72 -10.65 -9.52 8.28
C LEU A 72 -9.29 -8.87 8.53
N THR A 73 -8.89 -7.96 7.65
CA THR A 73 -7.59 -7.30 7.75
C THR A 73 -7.46 -6.52 9.04
N LYS A 74 -8.47 -5.74 9.42
CA LYS A 74 -8.41 -4.84 10.58
C LYS A 74 -8.73 -5.51 11.92
N SER A 75 -9.22 -6.76 11.94
CA SER A 75 -9.61 -7.43 13.19
C SER A 75 -8.46 -8.19 13.84
N GLU A 76 -8.31 -7.99 15.16
CA GLU A 76 -7.39 -8.77 16.01
C GLU A 76 -7.85 -10.21 16.26
N PHE A 77 -9.12 -10.52 15.94
CA PHE A 77 -9.72 -11.84 16.18
C PHE A 77 -9.73 -12.73 14.94
N THR A 78 -9.20 -12.23 13.82
CA THR A 78 -9.09 -12.96 12.56
C THR A 78 -8.27 -14.23 12.73
N ASN A 79 -8.73 -15.32 12.11
CA ASN A 79 -8.01 -16.57 12.04
C ASN A 79 -7.90 -17.09 10.59
N LEU A 80 -6.99 -18.06 10.39
CA LEU A 80 -6.70 -18.64 9.08
C LEU A 80 -7.94 -19.26 8.43
N THR A 81 -8.82 -19.91 9.20
CA THR A 81 -10.04 -20.52 8.66
C THR A 81 -10.97 -19.49 8.03
N GLN A 82 -11.08 -18.30 8.63
CA GLN A 82 -11.87 -17.19 8.07
C GLN A 82 -11.24 -16.62 6.80
N ILE A 83 -9.91 -16.47 6.78
CA ILE A 83 -9.14 -16.05 5.60
C ILE A 83 -9.30 -17.06 4.45
N ASP A 84 -9.19 -18.35 4.73
CA ASP A 84 -9.35 -19.40 3.73
C ASP A 84 -10.78 -19.45 3.20
N ARG A 85 -11.78 -19.24 4.05
CA ARG A 85 -13.18 -19.20 3.64
C ARG A 85 -13.43 -18.07 2.64
N ILE A 86 -13.00 -16.83 2.93
CA ILE A 86 -13.23 -15.72 2.00
C ILE A 86 -12.48 -15.90 0.68
N LYS A 87 -11.26 -16.46 0.70
CA LYS A 87 -10.49 -16.77 -0.51
C LYS A 87 -11.16 -17.83 -1.37
N LYS A 88 -11.67 -18.90 -0.75
CA LYS A 88 -12.44 -19.95 -1.45
C LYS A 88 -13.71 -19.37 -2.07
N GLU A 89 -14.38 -18.51 -1.34
CA GLU A 89 -15.62 -17.87 -1.78
C GLU A 89 -15.39 -16.92 -2.97
N ALA A 90 -14.37 -16.08 -2.89
CA ALA A 90 -13.94 -15.23 -4.01
C ALA A 90 -13.59 -16.06 -5.25
N LYS A 91 -12.87 -17.19 -5.08
CA LYS A 91 -12.56 -18.10 -6.17
C LYS A 91 -13.81 -18.73 -6.78
N ARG A 92 -14.77 -19.18 -5.96
CA ARG A 92 -16.05 -19.77 -6.39
C ARG A 92 -16.84 -18.80 -7.25
N VAL A 93 -16.96 -17.54 -6.79
CA VAL A 93 -17.68 -16.48 -7.50
C VAL A 93 -16.97 -16.12 -8.81
N ASN A 94 -15.65 -15.90 -8.77
CA ASN A 94 -14.85 -15.53 -9.94
C ASN A 94 -14.87 -16.57 -11.07
N GLN A 95 -15.13 -17.85 -10.78
CA GLN A 95 -15.27 -18.88 -11.81
C GLN A 95 -16.52 -18.71 -12.69
N LYS A 96 -17.51 -17.97 -12.20
CA LYS A 96 -18.82 -17.83 -12.85
C LYS A 96 -19.07 -16.42 -13.40
N LEU A 97 -18.28 -15.44 -12.98
CA LEU A 97 -18.35 -14.07 -13.50
C LEU A 97 -17.63 -13.95 -14.84
N LYS A 98 -18.20 -13.16 -15.76
CA LYS A 98 -17.55 -12.81 -17.05
C LYS A 98 -16.26 -12.03 -16.83
N VAL A 99 -16.25 -11.14 -15.82
CA VAL A 99 -15.09 -10.34 -15.42
C VAL A 99 -14.69 -10.75 -14.01
N PRO A 100 -13.50 -11.35 -13.81
CA PRO A 100 -13.04 -11.75 -12.48
C PRO A 100 -12.83 -10.54 -11.57
N ILE A 101 -13.22 -10.68 -10.30
CA ILE A 101 -12.96 -9.69 -9.27
C ILE A 101 -11.51 -9.82 -8.80
N SER A 102 -10.74 -8.74 -8.94
CA SER A 102 -9.42 -8.61 -8.33
C SER A 102 -9.49 -7.71 -7.11
N PHE A 103 -9.03 -8.22 -5.98
CA PHE A 103 -8.93 -7.46 -4.73
C PHE A 103 -7.51 -6.96 -4.46
N GLN A 104 -6.59 -7.12 -5.42
CA GLN A 104 -5.17 -6.89 -5.19
C GLN A 104 -4.88 -5.44 -4.82
N VAL A 105 -5.54 -4.49 -5.49
CA VAL A 105 -5.41 -3.05 -5.19
C VAL A 105 -5.81 -2.75 -3.74
N GLN A 106 -6.93 -3.31 -3.27
CA GLN A 106 -7.39 -3.09 -1.90
C GLN A 106 -6.49 -3.77 -0.88
N LEU A 107 -6.05 -5.01 -1.14
CA LEU A 107 -5.13 -5.74 -0.26
C LEU A 107 -3.79 -5.02 -0.13
N ASN A 108 -3.26 -4.51 -1.24
CA ASN A 108 -2.05 -3.72 -1.26
C ASN A 108 -2.24 -2.43 -0.45
N SER A 109 -3.32 -1.67 -0.71
CA SER A 109 -3.63 -0.45 0.05
C SER A 109 -3.71 -0.71 1.56
N LEU A 110 -4.38 -1.79 1.99
CA LEU A 110 -4.47 -2.16 3.40
C LEU A 110 -3.12 -2.59 4.01
N LEU A 111 -2.24 -3.23 3.24
CA LEU A 111 -0.88 -3.54 3.68
C LEU A 111 -0.09 -2.25 3.91
N HIS A 112 -0.16 -1.32 2.96
CA HIS A 112 0.49 -0.01 3.04
C HIS A 112 -0.01 0.81 4.23
N GLU A 113 -1.34 0.90 4.43
CA GLU A 113 -1.94 1.51 5.64
C GLU A 113 -1.41 0.86 6.92
N GLY A 114 -1.30 -0.47 6.96
CA GLY A 114 -0.77 -1.20 8.11
C GLY A 114 0.69 -0.85 8.41
N LEU A 115 1.52 -0.71 7.37
CA LEU A 115 2.93 -0.34 7.50
C LEU A 115 3.10 1.11 7.98
N GLU A 116 2.30 2.04 7.46
CA GLU A 116 2.32 3.46 7.87
C GLU A 116 1.91 3.63 9.33
N THR A 117 0.81 2.99 9.72
CA THR A 117 0.29 3.01 11.09
C THR A 117 1.08 2.11 12.04
N LYS A 118 2.04 1.33 11.52
CA LYS A 118 2.81 0.33 12.26
C LYS A 118 1.91 -0.67 13.00
N ASN A 119 0.76 -1.01 12.42
CA ASN A 119 -0.20 -1.94 12.99
C ASN A 119 0.15 -3.40 12.63
N PRO A 120 0.68 -4.21 13.56
CA PRO A 120 1.09 -5.59 13.28
C PRO A 120 -0.04 -6.47 12.76
N THR A 121 -1.21 -6.37 13.38
CA THR A 121 -2.38 -7.19 13.07
C THR A 121 -2.78 -6.97 11.61
N GLN A 122 -2.87 -5.71 11.21
CA GLN A 122 -3.22 -5.34 9.84
C GLN A 122 -2.18 -5.83 8.84
N ILE A 123 -0.88 -5.64 9.12
CA ILE A 123 0.20 -6.09 8.23
C ILE A 123 0.14 -7.62 8.04
N VAL A 124 0.03 -8.38 9.14
CA VAL A 124 -0.01 -9.85 9.12
C VAL A 124 -1.24 -10.34 8.37
N ASN A 125 -2.42 -9.80 8.67
CA ASN A 125 -3.65 -10.22 8.02
C ASN A 125 -3.65 -9.88 6.52
N SER A 126 -3.17 -8.70 6.13
CA SER A 126 -2.99 -8.33 4.71
C SER A 126 -2.07 -9.32 3.99
N HIS A 127 -0.96 -9.70 4.61
CA HIS A 127 -0.06 -10.73 4.07
C HIS A 127 -0.77 -12.07 3.89
N LEU A 128 -1.45 -12.55 4.94
CA LEU A 128 -2.18 -13.82 4.89
C LEU A 128 -3.30 -13.80 3.87
N LEU A 129 -3.88 -12.63 3.58
CA LEU A 129 -4.89 -12.44 2.54
C LEU A 129 -4.31 -12.35 1.12
N GLY A 130 -2.99 -12.18 0.98
CA GLY A 130 -2.29 -12.20 -0.31
C GLY A 130 -1.92 -10.82 -0.85
N ALA A 131 -1.75 -9.81 0.01
CA ALA A 131 -1.19 -8.53 -0.40
C ALA A 131 0.20 -8.72 -1.02
N ASP A 132 0.50 -7.93 -2.05
CA ASP A 132 1.77 -7.93 -2.76
C ASP A 132 2.77 -7.03 -2.04
N TRP A 133 3.87 -7.63 -1.61
CA TRP A 133 4.94 -6.94 -0.91
C TRP A 133 5.81 -6.09 -1.82
N GLU A 134 5.80 -6.32 -3.12
CA GLU A 134 6.48 -5.46 -4.10
C GLU A 134 5.60 -4.29 -4.55
N SER A 135 4.36 -4.22 -4.07
CA SER A 135 3.46 -3.09 -4.33
C SER A 135 4.05 -1.77 -3.85
N LYS A 136 3.93 -0.73 -4.69
CA LYS A 136 4.30 0.66 -4.40
C LYS A 136 3.09 1.58 -4.16
N THR A 137 1.91 1.03 -3.89
CA THR A 137 0.63 1.78 -3.80
C THR A 137 0.43 2.60 -2.51
N GLY A 138 1.47 2.88 -1.71
CA GLY A 138 1.35 3.55 -0.40
C GLY A 138 1.88 4.97 -0.37
N PHE A 139 1.74 5.64 0.77
CA PHE A 139 2.20 7.02 0.98
C PHE A 139 3.69 7.10 1.39
N PHE A 140 4.44 6.00 1.30
CA PHE A 140 5.87 5.94 1.58
C PHE A 140 6.67 5.47 0.37
N TRP A 141 7.94 5.87 0.34
CA TRP A 141 8.87 5.51 -0.73
C TRP A 141 9.21 4.02 -0.76
N GLY A 142 9.22 3.48 -1.98
CA GLY A 142 9.55 2.09 -2.26
C GLY A 142 8.41 1.10 -2.03
N SER A 143 8.72 -0.19 -2.12
CA SER A 143 7.72 -1.24 -1.96
C SER A 143 7.31 -1.44 -0.50
N ALA A 144 6.16 -2.09 -0.28
CA ALA A 144 5.75 -2.52 1.05
C ALA A 144 6.87 -3.32 1.77
N LYS A 145 7.65 -4.10 1.02
CA LYS A 145 8.84 -4.79 1.49
C LYS A 145 9.93 -3.83 1.95
N SER A 146 10.30 -2.81 1.18
CA SER A 146 11.33 -1.85 1.61
C SER A 146 10.91 -1.08 2.86
N LYS A 147 9.63 -0.74 3.01
CA LYS A 147 9.13 -0.09 4.22
C LYS A 147 9.13 -0.99 5.44
N LEU A 148 8.77 -2.27 5.27
CA LEU A 148 8.91 -3.26 6.34
C LEU A 148 10.37 -3.33 6.81
N LYS A 149 11.33 -3.33 5.87
CA LYS A 149 12.77 -3.29 6.19
C LYS A 149 13.15 -2.06 7.00
N GLU A 150 12.73 -0.87 6.57
CA GLU A 150 12.96 0.40 7.30
C GLU A 150 12.42 0.34 8.74
N ILE A 151 11.18 -0.13 8.92
CA ILE A 151 10.55 -0.26 10.25
C ILE A 151 11.35 -1.22 11.13
N LEU A 152 11.86 -2.31 10.57
CA LEU A 152 12.61 -3.33 11.29
C LEU A 152 14.02 -2.86 11.65
N GLU A 153 14.71 -2.19 10.74
CA GLU A 153 16.01 -1.56 11.01
C GLU A 153 15.90 -0.48 12.09
N GLY A 154 14.81 0.29 12.11
CA GLY A 154 14.52 1.27 13.16
C GLY A 154 14.15 0.65 14.53
N THR A 155 13.48 -0.50 14.55
CA THR A 155 13.08 -1.18 15.80
C THR A 155 14.19 -2.02 16.44
N VAL A 156 15.16 -2.49 15.65
CA VAL A 156 16.40 -3.11 16.18
C VAL A 156 17.22 -2.12 17.00
N GLN A 157 17.11 -0.81 16.72
CA GLN A 157 17.81 0.24 17.49
C GLN A 157 17.10 0.61 18.81
N THR A 158 15.80 0.33 18.96
CA THR A 158 15.01 0.77 20.13
C THR A 158 14.69 -0.34 21.14
N GLY A 159 15.09 -1.58 20.88
CA GLY A 159 14.99 -2.68 21.84
C GLY A 159 13.59 -3.29 21.92
N ASN A 160 13.47 -4.48 21.32
CA ASN A 160 12.35 -5.43 21.39
C ASN A 160 11.18 -5.23 20.38
N PRO A 161 11.38 -5.58 19.10
CA PRO A 161 10.27 -5.67 18.15
C PRO A 161 9.31 -6.82 18.51
N ASN A 162 8.01 -6.58 18.35
CA ASN A 162 6.93 -7.54 18.54
C ASN A 162 7.19 -8.85 17.76
N LYS A 163 6.87 -9.99 18.38
CA LYS A 163 7.15 -11.36 17.88
C LYS A 163 6.62 -11.60 16.46
N GLU A 164 5.46 -11.04 16.11
CA GLU A 164 4.88 -11.20 14.77
C GLU A 164 5.66 -10.41 13.70
N PHE A 165 6.17 -9.22 14.04
CA PHE A 165 7.07 -8.46 13.16
C PHE A 165 8.38 -9.21 12.88
N LYS A 166 8.93 -9.90 13.89
CA LYS A 166 10.11 -10.76 13.70
C LYS A 166 9.86 -11.92 12.73
N LYS A 167 8.67 -12.53 12.77
CA LYS A 167 8.31 -13.60 11.81
C LYS A 167 8.20 -13.07 10.38
N LEU A 168 7.59 -11.91 10.19
CA LEU A 168 7.53 -11.25 8.88
C LEU A 168 8.93 -10.94 8.34
N PHE A 169 9.85 -10.50 9.20
CA PHE A 169 11.25 -10.31 8.81
C PHE A 169 11.89 -11.59 8.29
N THR A 170 11.75 -12.68 9.05
CA THR A 170 12.26 -14.00 8.65
C THR A 170 11.70 -14.41 7.28
N ILE A 171 10.39 -14.28 7.06
CA ILE A 171 9.75 -14.65 5.78
C ILE A 171 10.33 -13.86 4.60
N HIS A 172 10.61 -12.57 4.78
CA HIS A 172 10.97 -11.69 3.67
C HIS A 172 12.48 -11.45 3.48
N PHE A 173 13.31 -11.69 4.49
CA PHE A 173 14.71 -11.23 4.51
C PHE A 173 15.75 -12.24 5.05
N GLU A 174 15.37 -13.46 5.47
CA GLU A 174 16.38 -14.42 5.99
C GLU A 174 17.41 -14.87 4.94
N THR A 175 17.10 -14.79 3.65
CA THR A 175 18.09 -15.04 2.58
C THR A 175 19.14 -13.94 2.42
N GLU A 176 18.88 -12.70 2.87
CA GLU A 176 19.83 -11.58 2.78
C GLU A 176 20.81 -11.52 3.96
N THR A 177 20.47 -12.12 5.12
CA THR A 177 21.27 -12.01 6.35
C THR A 177 22.46 -12.96 6.43
N ILE A 178 22.51 -14.02 5.61
CA ILE A 178 23.66 -14.94 5.54
C ILE A 178 24.90 -14.22 4.96
N GLN A 179 24.72 -13.27 4.04
CA GLN A 179 25.82 -12.51 3.43
C GLN A 179 26.45 -11.47 4.38
N LEU A 180 25.71 -10.98 5.38
CA LEU A 180 26.19 -9.97 6.34
C LEU A 180 27.04 -10.55 7.48
N LYS A 181 26.96 -11.87 7.74
CA LYS A 181 27.73 -12.49 8.83
C LYS A 181 29.18 -12.81 8.47
N ASP A 182 29.50 -13.00 7.19
CA ASP A 182 30.86 -13.34 6.74
C ASP A 182 31.79 -12.13 6.56
N SER A 183 31.28 -10.90 6.71
CA SER A 183 32.04 -9.67 6.44
C SER A 183 32.64 -8.98 7.68
N LYS A 184 32.52 -9.57 8.88
CA LYS A 184 33.14 -9.02 10.10
C LYS A 184 34.51 -9.65 10.40
N LYS A 185 35.56 -9.12 9.76
CA LYS A 185 36.93 -9.08 10.29
C LYS A 185 37.49 -7.66 10.19
N GLU A 186 38.26 -7.27 11.21
CA GLU A 186 38.52 -5.91 11.68
C GLU A 186 39.47 -5.04 10.81
N ILE A 187 39.04 -3.80 10.51
CA ILE A 187 39.66 -2.44 10.74
C ILE A 187 41.04 -2.13 10.07
N PRO A 188 41.22 -1.00 9.31
CA PRO A 188 41.35 0.36 9.86
C PRO A 188 40.64 1.52 9.15
N LYS A 189 40.37 2.56 9.96
CA LYS A 189 39.79 3.87 9.62
C LYS A 189 40.57 4.57 8.49
N SER A 190 39.89 4.98 7.42
CA SER A 190 40.32 6.09 6.56
C SER A 190 39.12 6.74 5.85
N ASN A 191 39.36 7.98 5.42
CA ASN A 191 38.41 9.06 5.15
C ASN A 191 37.21 8.74 4.23
N PHE A 192 36.13 9.47 4.51
CA PHE A 192 34.95 9.64 3.67
C PHE A 192 35.33 10.09 2.25
N GLU A 193 35.18 9.19 1.29
CA GLU A 193 34.85 9.54 -0.10
C GLU A 193 33.71 8.65 -0.57
N LYS A 194 32.57 9.27 -0.90
CA LYS A 194 31.37 8.62 -1.44
C LYS A 194 31.70 8.02 -2.82
N LYS A 195 32.04 6.73 -2.87
CA LYS A 195 32.07 5.97 -4.13
C LYS A 195 30.64 5.60 -4.53
N LYS A 196 30.12 6.32 -5.53
CA LYS A 196 28.91 5.98 -6.32
C LYS A 196 29.05 4.54 -6.84
N ILE A 197 28.19 3.63 -6.37
CA ILE A 197 27.98 2.34 -7.02
C ILE A 197 27.09 2.61 -8.24
N LYS A 198 27.70 2.65 -9.44
CA LYS A 198 26.96 2.65 -10.71
C LYS A 198 26.26 1.28 -10.85
N LYS A 199 24.97 1.22 -10.54
CA LYS A 199 24.07 0.24 -11.17
C LYS A 199 23.72 0.82 -12.54
N SER A 200 24.21 0.19 -13.61
CA SER A 200 23.79 0.51 -14.97
C SER A 200 22.36 0.01 -15.17
N PHE A 201 21.38 0.87 -14.91
CA PHE A 201 20.06 0.73 -15.51
C PHE A 201 20.13 1.27 -16.92
N SER A 202 19.64 0.48 -17.88
CA SER A 202 19.43 0.89 -19.27
C SER A 202 18.62 2.18 -19.28
N GLN A 203 19.25 3.31 -19.59
CA GLN A 203 18.57 4.60 -19.75
C GLN A 203 17.59 4.48 -20.93
N LYS A 204 16.29 4.40 -20.63
CA LYS A 204 15.30 4.95 -21.55
C LYS A 204 15.53 6.45 -21.54
N GLU A 205 15.94 7.03 -22.66
CA GLU A 205 15.98 8.48 -22.80
C GLU A 205 14.54 9.00 -22.82
N ASN A 206 14.06 9.44 -21.66
CA ASN A 206 12.79 10.15 -21.55
C ASN A 206 13.00 11.58 -22.06
N PHE A 207 12.22 12.01 -23.05
CA PHE A 207 12.33 13.36 -23.58
C PHE A 207 11.39 14.31 -22.82
N TRP A 208 11.99 15.15 -21.98
CA TRP A 208 11.28 16.09 -21.11
C TRP A 208 11.23 17.49 -21.71
N GLU A 209 10.03 18.04 -21.84
CA GLU A 209 9.85 19.46 -22.18
C GLU A 209 9.44 20.30 -20.97
N HIS A 210 10.06 21.47 -20.85
CA HIS A 210 9.77 22.42 -19.80
C HIS A 210 8.63 23.37 -20.19
N SER A 211 7.83 23.76 -19.21
CA SER A 211 6.96 24.92 -19.29
C SER A 211 7.21 25.83 -18.11
N SER A 212 7.58 27.08 -18.40
CA SER A 212 7.92 28.08 -17.40
C SER A 212 6.68 28.53 -16.62
N GLY A 213 6.70 28.38 -15.30
CA GLY A 213 5.67 28.88 -14.40
C GLY A 213 4.85 27.79 -13.71
N SER A 214 4.03 28.23 -12.76
CA SER A 214 3.17 27.38 -11.95
C SER A 214 1.74 27.42 -12.51
N TYR A 215 1.14 26.25 -12.72
CA TYR A 215 -0.17 26.10 -13.33
C TYR A 215 -1.05 25.17 -12.50
N ASN A 216 -2.38 25.34 -12.61
CA ASN A 216 -3.29 24.33 -12.07
C ASN A 216 -3.30 23.07 -12.94
N TRP A 217 -3.82 21.97 -12.41
CA TRP A 217 -3.71 20.67 -13.08
C TRP A 217 -4.36 20.66 -14.48
N TYR A 218 -5.51 21.32 -14.63
CA TYR A 218 -6.20 21.41 -15.92
C TYR A 218 -5.37 22.19 -16.95
N GLN A 219 -4.79 23.31 -16.54
CA GLN A 219 -3.89 24.12 -17.37
C GLN A 219 -2.63 23.33 -17.73
N ALA A 220 -2.03 22.64 -16.76
CA ALA A 220 -0.87 21.78 -16.96
C ALA A 220 -1.13 20.69 -18.00
N ASN A 221 -2.28 20.02 -17.91
CA ASN A 221 -2.67 18.99 -18.86
C ASN A 221 -2.91 19.55 -20.28
N GLN A 222 -3.54 20.71 -20.38
CA GLN A 222 -3.75 21.40 -21.66
C GLN A 222 -2.43 21.86 -22.29
N ILE A 223 -1.49 22.36 -21.51
CA ILE A 223 -0.17 22.79 -22.00
C ILE A 223 0.56 21.61 -22.64
N CYS A 224 0.63 20.47 -21.96
CA CYS A 224 1.30 19.30 -22.52
C CYS A 224 0.56 18.78 -23.76
N SER A 225 -0.77 18.66 -23.69
CA SER A 225 -1.59 18.19 -24.82
C SER A 225 -1.45 19.09 -26.06
N SER A 226 -1.30 20.41 -25.88
CA SER A 226 -1.14 21.37 -26.98
C SER A 226 0.16 21.20 -27.79
N ARG A 227 1.13 20.46 -27.22
CA ARG A 227 2.44 20.18 -27.82
C ARG A 227 2.58 18.73 -28.28
N ASP A 228 1.47 17.99 -28.37
CA ASP A 228 1.47 16.53 -28.61
C ASP A 228 2.27 15.74 -27.56
N LEU A 229 2.29 16.25 -26.32
CA LEU A 229 2.91 15.61 -25.16
C LEU A 229 1.85 15.34 -24.09
N ARG A 230 2.24 14.64 -23.03
CA ARG A 230 1.36 14.38 -21.88
C ARG A 230 2.01 14.80 -20.57
N LEU A 231 1.18 14.96 -19.54
CA LEU A 231 1.69 14.99 -18.18
C LEU A 231 2.28 13.61 -17.84
N PRO A 232 3.46 13.57 -17.21
CA PRO A 232 4.04 12.32 -16.73
C PRO A 232 3.16 11.70 -15.68
N THR A 233 3.22 10.39 -15.54
CA THR A 233 2.66 9.68 -14.38
C THR A 233 3.52 9.99 -13.15
N ILE A 234 2.97 9.74 -11.96
CA ILE A 234 3.75 9.95 -10.73
C ILE A 234 4.96 9.01 -10.68
N GLU A 235 4.83 7.80 -11.23
CA GLU A 235 5.91 6.83 -11.35
C GLU A 235 7.04 7.34 -12.25
N GLU A 236 6.73 8.03 -13.36
CA GLU A 236 7.75 8.57 -14.27
C GLU A 236 8.51 9.75 -13.66
N LEU A 237 7.83 10.59 -12.86
CA LEU A 237 8.49 11.64 -12.09
C LEU A 237 9.39 11.03 -11.00
N GLU A 238 8.94 9.97 -10.34
CA GLU A 238 9.70 9.23 -9.33
C GLU A 238 10.97 8.62 -9.94
N ASP A 239 10.86 7.93 -11.08
CA ASP A 239 11.99 7.34 -11.82
C ASP A 239 13.02 8.42 -12.24
N SER A 240 12.56 9.59 -12.69
CA SER A 240 13.44 10.71 -13.02
C SER A 240 14.15 11.28 -11.78
N TYR A 241 13.51 11.29 -10.62
CA TYR A 241 14.14 11.72 -9.37
C TYR A 241 15.19 10.71 -8.91
N GLU A 242 14.88 9.41 -8.92
CA GLU A 242 15.82 8.35 -8.54
C GLU A 242 17.05 8.26 -9.45
N SER A 243 16.87 8.56 -10.73
CA SER A 243 17.97 8.60 -11.70
C SER A 243 18.85 9.85 -11.58
N GLY A 244 18.42 10.84 -10.79
CA GLY A 244 19.09 12.14 -10.63
C GLY A 244 18.86 13.11 -11.78
N GLU A 245 17.98 12.79 -12.73
CA GLU A 245 17.63 13.65 -13.88
C GLU A 245 17.02 14.98 -13.41
N THR A 246 16.26 14.95 -12.31
CA THR A 246 15.60 16.14 -11.73
C THR A 246 16.55 17.13 -11.08
N GLU A 247 17.82 16.77 -10.82
CA GLU A 247 18.82 17.72 -10.28
C GLU A 247 18.98 18.92 -11.23
N SER A 248 18.90 18.67 -12.55
CA SER A 248 18.94 19.71 -13.60
C SER A 248 17.70 20.60 -13.67
N TRP A 249 16.61 20.21 -13.01
CA TRP A 249 15.36 20.97 -13.01
C TRP A 249 15.36 22.08 -11.95
N ILE A 250 16.17 21.90 -10.90
CA ILE A 250 16.24 22.78 -9.72
C ILE A 250 16.99 24.09 -10.03
N GLU A 251 17.90 24.09 -11.00
CA GLU A 251 18.73 25.27 -11.31
C GLU A 251 17.96 26.41 -12.01
N ASN A 252 16.79 26.13 -12.60
CA ASN A 252 16.07 27.07 -13.47
C ASN A 252 14.66 27.47 -12.99
N ASP A 253 14.06 26.76 -12.03
CA ASP A 253 12.66 26.99 -11.63
C ASP A 253 12.51 27.44 -10.16
N SER A 254 11.62 28.40 -9.91
CA SER A 254 11.11 28.70 -8.58
C SER A 254 10.15 27.62 -8.04
N ASP A 255 9.61 26.80 -8.94
CA ASP A 255 8.66 25.75 -8.64
C ASP A 255 9.38 24.48 -8.20
N LYS A 256 9.17 24.08 -6.95
CA LYS A 256 9.80 22.88 -6.36
C LYS A 256 8.97 21.62 -6.57
N ARG A 257 7.76 21.75 -7.11
CA ARG A 257 6.74 20.70 -7.22
C ARG A 257 6.26 20.58 -8.65
N TYR A 258 6.17 19.37 -9.18
CA TYR A 258 5.74 19.10 -10.56
C TYR A 258 4.52 18.19 -10.61
N TRP A 259 3.51 18.59 -11.40
CA TRP A 259 2.27 17.84 -11.57
C TRP A 259 2.46 16.49 -12.25
N SER A 260 1.73 15.48 -11.79
CA SER A 260 1.54 14.22 -12.50
C SER A 260 0.13 14.09 -13.08
N SER A 261 -0.04 13.21 -14.05
CA SER A 261 -1.35 12.76 -14.57
C SER A 261 -2.04 11.76 -13.65
N THR A 262 -1.37 11.27 -12.60
CA THR A 262 -1.94 10.31 -11.64
C THR A 262 -2.93 11.03 -10.72
N ILE A 263 -4.22 10.73 -10.87
CA ILE A 263 -5.32 11.31 -10.08
C ILE A 263 -5.65 10.38 -8.90
N SER A 264 -5.94 10.94 -7.73
CA SER A 264 -6.47 10.15 -6.59
C SER A 264 -7.89 9.68 -6.89
N VAL A 265 -8.14 8.38 -6.74
CA VAL A 265 -9.46 7.80 -7.03
C VAL A 265 -10.46 8.24 -5.95
N GLY A 266 -11.37 9.15 -6.31
CA GLY A 266 -12.48 9.60 -5.47
C GLY A 266 -12.32 11.00 -4.86
N GLU A 267 -11.20 11.69 -5.12
CA GLU A 267 -10.95 13.04 -4.62
C GLU A 267 -10.53 13.97 -5.78
N ASN A 268 -10.97 15.24 -5.75
CA ASN A 268 -10.62 16.27 -6.76
C ASN A 268 -9.14 16.73 -6.62
N GLY A 269 -8.19 15.81 -6.71
CA GLY A 269 -6.77 16.12 -6.62
C GLY A 269 -5.90 15.11 -7.38
N ALA A 270 -4.71 15.58 -7.72
CA ALA A 270 -3.70 14.80 -8.42
C ALA A 270 -2.43 14.74 -7.58
N TYR A 271 -1.61 13.74 -7.86
CA TYR A 271 -0.30 13.65 -7.24
C TYR A 271 0.68 14.62 -7.91
N ASN A 272 1.60 15.17 -7.13
CA ASN A 272 2.76 15.91 -7.61
C ASN A 272 4.02 15.47 -6.85
N LEU A 273 5.17 15.71 -7.46
CA LEU A 273 6.47 15.39 -6.87
C LEU A 273 7.20 16.67 -6.49
N ASP A 274 7.58 16.80 -5.22
CA ASP A 274 8.57 17.77 -4.75
C ASP A 274 9.97 17.25 -5.11
N VAL A 275 10.61 17.84 -6.12
CA VAL A 275 11.93 17.38 -6.60
C VAL A 275 13.10 17.85 -5.73
N PHE A 276 12.86 18.69 -4.72
CA PHE A 276 13.88 19.08 -3.76
C PHE A 276 13.97 18.07 -2.62
N LYS A 277 12.81 17.60 -2.14
CA LYS A 277 12.72 16.62 -1.05
C LYS A 277 12.55 15.18 -1.50
N GLY A 278 12.17 14.98 -2.77
CA GLY A 278 11.60 13.71 -3.21
C GLY A 278 10.35 13.39 -2.40
N GLU A 279 9.37 14.30 -2.30
CA GLU A 279 8.11 14.01 -1.59
C GLU A 279 6.96 13.97 -2.60
N ILE A 280 6.26 12.84 -2.69
CA ILE A 280 4.99 12.77 -3.41
C ILE A 280 3.91 13.38 -2.52
N ARG A 281 3.13 14.30 -3.07
CA ARG A 281 2.03 14.94 -2.38
C ARG A 281 0.77 14.83 -3.21
N TRP A 282 -0.35 14.71 -2.50
CA TRP A 282 -1.65 14.94 -3.09
C TRP A 282 -1.99 16.43 -2.94
N ASP A 283 -2.35 17.07 -4.06
CA ASP A 283 -2.83 18.45 -4.05
C ASP A 283 -4.14 18.55 -4.83
N HIS A 284 -5.02 19.43 -4.38
CA HIS A 284 -6.27 19.70 -5.07
C HIS A 284 -6.00 20.22 -6.49
N LEU A 285 -6.83 19.85 -7.48
CA LEU A 285 -6.59 20.18 -8.91
C LEU A 285 -6.53 21.69 -9.20
N SER A 286 -7.00 22.53 -8.28
CA SER A 286 -6.93 24.00 -8.35
C SER A 286 -5.64 24.61 -7.78
N ASN A 287 -4.81 23.82 -7.10
CA ASN A 287 -3.50 24.27 -6.61
C ASN A 287 -2.55 24.49 -7.80
N TYR A 288 -1.43 25.15 -7.55
CA TYR A 288 -0.45 25.47 -8.58
C TYR A 288 0.85 24.69 -8.32
N ALA A 289 1.36 24.07 -9.39
CA ALA A 289 2.65 23.41 -9.43
C ALA A 289 3.28 23.57 -10.82
N GLY A 290 4.58 23.33 -10.90
CA GLY A 290 5.34 23.35 -12.14
C GLY A 290 4.90 22.23 -13.10
N VAL A 291 5.27 22.39 -14.37
CA VAL A 291 4.85 21.50 -15.44
C VAL A 291 6.06 21.03 -16.24
N ARG A 292 6.21 19.70 -16.30
CA ARG A 292 7.13 19.01 -17.20
C ARG A 292 6.29 18.08 -18.05
N CYS A 293 6.45 18.16 -19.36
CA CYS A 293 5.71 17.33 -20.30
C CYS A 293 6.61 16.20 -20.79
N LEU A 294 6.03 15.03 -20.96
CA LEU A 294 6.72 13.81 -21.37
C LEU A 294 6.14 13.32 -22.69
N LYS A 295 7.02 12.82 -23.57
CA LYS A 295 6.65 12.24 -24.86
C LYS A 295 6.19 10.79 -24.75
#